data_AF-A0A3D5MLX1-F1
#
_entry.id   AF-A0A3D5MLX1-F1
#
_cell.length_a   1.000
_cell.length_b   1.000
_cell.length_c   1.000
_cell.angle_alpha   90.00
_cell.angle_beta   90.00
_cell.angle_gamma   90.00
#
_symmetry.space_group_name_H-M   'P 1'
#
loop_
_entity.id
_entity.type
_entity.pdbx_description
1 polymer ?
#
loop_
_entity_poly.entity_id
_entity_poly.type
_entity_poly.pdbx_seq_one_letter_code
_entity_poly.pdbx_strand_id
1 'polypeptide(L)'
;VTYHDPCYLARYNDVFDAPRRALAAIGAQVVEMTRHGRTSFCCGAGGGRMWLEEEAAHKVNAKRAEQALETKPETIVTACPYCLQMFDDGLKAVGEERDMTQDLAEMVAKALG
;
A
#
# COMPACT_ATOMS: atom_id res chain seq x y z
N VAL A 1 -9.85 -2.94 5.89
CA VAL A 1 -8.70 -2.80 4.95
C VAL A 1 -7.67 -1.83 5.51
N THR A 2 -6.46 -1.82 4.99
CA THR A 2 -5.52 -0.72 5.19
C THR A 2 -5.19 -0.05 3.86
N TYR A 3 -4.89 1.25 3.87
CA TYR A 3 -4.54 2.00 2.67
C TYR A 3 -3.09 2.47 2.71
N HIS A 4 -2.31 2.13 1.69
CA HIS A 4 -1.01 2.75 1.47
C HIS A 4 -1.17 4.00 0.61
N ASP A 5 -0.81 5.13 1.18
CA ASP A 5 -0.76 6.41 0.49
C ASP A 5 0.47 6.48 -0.45
N PRO A 6 0.30 6.45 -1.79
CA PRO A 6 1.41 6.54 -2.71
C PRO A 6 2.13 7.88 -2.57
N CYS A 7 3.46 7.89 -2.59
CA CYS A 7 4.24 9.09 -2.30
C CYS A 7 3.89 10.28 -3.22
N TYR A 8 3.67 10.04 -4.52
CA TYR A 8 3.24 11.06 -5.48
C TYR A 8 1.89 11.67 -5.13
N LEU A 9 0.89 10.85 -4.78
CA LEU A 9 -0.42 11.35 -4.41
C LEU A 9 -0.35 12.09 -3.07
N ALA A 10 0.24 11.47 -2.05
CA ALA A 10 0.17 11.96 -0.69
C ALA A 10 1.11 13.13 -0.39
N ARG A 11 2.40 13.00 -0.73
CA ARG A 11 3.43 13.98 -0.33
C ARG A 11 3.52 15.15 -1.29
N TYR A 12 3.34 14.89 -2.59
CA TYR A 12 3.56 15.88 -3.64
C TYR A 12 2.26 16.54 -4.12
N ASN A 13 1.11 15.86 -3.96
CA ASN A 13 -0.18 16.38 -4.43
C ASN A 13 -1.22 16.53 -3.32
N ASP A 14 -0.90 16.21 -2.06
CA ASP A 14 -1.83 16.28 -0.93
C ASP A 14 -3.14 15.48 -1.14
N VAL A 15 -3.06 14.43 -1.97
CA VAL A 15 -4.15 13.50 -2.26
C VAL A 15 -4.00 12.27 -1.37
N PHE A 16 -4.59 12.33 -0.18
CA PHE A 16 -4.70 11.18 0.73
C PHE A 16 -6.13 11.05 1.30
N ASP A 17 -6.90 12.12 1.38
CA ASP A 17 -8.30 12.04 1.83
C ASP A 17 -9.24 11.47 0.76
N ALA A 18 -8.99 11.75 -0.53
CA ALA A 18 -9.87 11.29 -1.62
C ALA A 18 -9.95 9.75 -1.71
N PRO A 19 -8.84 8.98 -1.64
CA PRO A 19 -8.89 7.52 -1.54
C PRO A 19 -9.72 7.00 -0.37
N ARG A 20 -9.58 7.63 0.82
CA ARG A 20 -10.34 7.25 2.02
C ARG A 20 -11.84 7.50 1.84
N ARG A 21 -12.22 8.62 1.20
CA ARG A 21 -13.62 8.88 0.85
C ARG A 21 -14.18 7.85 -0.13
N ALA A 22 -13.39 7.44 -1.13
CA ALA A 22 -13.80 6.40 -2.08
C ALA A 22 -14.01 5.05 -1.37
N LEU A 23 -13.08 4.66 -0.50
CA LEU A 23 -13.20 3.45 0.32
C LEU A 23 -14.42 3.50 1.26
N ALA A 24 -14.64 4.64 1.92
CA ALA A 24 -15.80 4.82 2.79
C ALA A 24 -17.13 4.75 2.01
N ALA A 25 -17.18 5.29 0.79
CA ALA A 25 -18.37 5.27 -0.05
C ALA A 25 -18.81 3.85 -0.45
N ILE A 26 -17.87 2.89 -0.49
CA ILE A 26 -18.14 1.47 -0.73
C ILE A 26 -18.27 0.66 0.57
N GLY A 27 -18.36 1.32 1.72
CA GLY A 27 -18.54 0.67 3.04
C GLY A 27 -17.27 0.10 3.66
N ALA A 28 -16.09 0.35 3.08
CA ALA A 28 -14.84 -0.14 3.63
C ALA A 28 -14.38 0.69 4.84
N GLN A 29 -13.95 0.02 5.90
CA GLN A 29 -13.29 0.65 7.05
C GLN A 29 -11.77 0.59 6.88
N VAL A 30 -11.13 1.76 6.94
CA VAL A 30 -9.67 1.90 6.80
C VAL A 30 -9.02 1.93 8.18
N VAL A 31 -8.11 0.98 8.42
CA VAL A 31 -7.20 0.98 9.57
C VAL A 31 -5.87 1.56 9.10
N GLU A 32 -5.44 2.64 9.72
CA GLU A 32 -4.24 3.38 9.30
C GLU A 32 -2.95 2.70 9.74
N MET A 33 -2.00 2.58 8.81
CA MET A 33 -0.62 2.20 9.13
C MET A 33 0.09 3.34 9.87
N THR A 34 1.15 2.99 10.61
CA THR A 34 2.10 4.01 11.07
C THR A 34 2.72 4.73 9.87
N ARG A 35 2.96 6.05 9.99
CA ARG A 35 3.46 6.90 8.90
C ARG A 35 2.58 6.75 7.66
N HIS A 36 1.37 7.33 7.71
CA HIS A 36 0.41 7.41 6.61
C HIS A 36 0.21 8.88 6.18
N GLY A 37 -0.64 9.10 5.18
CA GLY A 37 -0.97 10.41 4.62
C GLY A 37 0.26 11.14 4.10
N ARG A 38 0.41 12.42 4.45
CA ARG A 38 1.57 13.25 4.06
C ARG A 38 2.91 12.70 4.56
N THR A 39 2.92 11.84 5.57
CA THR A 39 4.14 11.21 6.11
C THR A 39 4.36 9.77 5.63
N SER A 40 3.55 9.31 4.67
CA SER A 40 3.53 7.93 4.17
C SER A 40 4.92 7.34 3.97
N PHE A 41 5.26 6.24 4.63
CA PHE A 41 6.55 5.59 4.42
C PHE A 41 6.62 4.96 3.03
N CYS A 42 7.77 5.08 2.35
CA CYS A 42 7.93 4.67 0.95
C CYS A 42 7.67 3.16 0.76
N CYS A 43 7.06 2.77 -0.37
CA CYS A 43 6.95 1.36 -0.77
C CYS A 43 8.29 0.78 -1.28
N GLY A 44 9.25 1.62 -1.66
CA GLY A 44 10.57 1.19 -2.12
C GLY A 44 10.79 1.18 -3.64
N ALA A 45 9.77 1.48 -4.45
CA ALA A 45 9.90 1.45 -5.91
C ALA A 45 10.67 2.63 -6.52
N GLY A 46 10.46 3.83 -5.97
CA GLY A 46 10.87 5.09 -6.59
C GLY A 46 12.38 5.25 -6.76
N GLY A 47 12.79 6.09 -7.71
CA GLY A 47 14.21 6.40 -7.95
C GLY A 47 15.03 5.23 -8.53
N GLY A 48 14.36 4.28 -9.20
CA GLY A 48 15.00 3.10 -9.78
C GLY A 48 15.27 1.97 -8.79
N ARG A 49 14.92 2.13 -7.50
CA ARG A 49 15.19 1.14 -6.45
C ARG A 49 14.46 -0.18 -6.64
N MET A 50 13.34 -0.18 -7.36
CA MET A 50 12.68 -1.42 -7.80
C MET A 50 13.63 -2.37 -8.56
N TRP A 51 14.63 -1.83 -9.25
CA TRP A 51 15.58 -2.59 -10.08
C TRP A 51 16.94 -2.81 -9.41
N LEU A 52 17.11 -2.32 -8.18
CA LEU A 52 18.34 -2.52 -7.43
C LEU A 52 18.24 -3.82 -6.64
N GLU A 53 19.27 -4.65 -6.76
CA GLU A 53 19.39 -5.82 -5.91
C GLU A 53 19.85 -5.40 -4.51
N GLU A 54 18.95 -5.58 -3.54
CA GLU A 54 19.19 -5.38 -2.12
C GLU A 54 18.84 -6.70 -1.42
N GLU A 55 19.54 -7.04 -0.32
CA GLU A 55 19.15 -8.21 0.47
C GLU A 55 17.73 -8.05 1.03
N ALA A 56 16.93 -9.11 0.97
CA ALA A 56 15.49 -9.06 1.29
C ALA A 56 15.19 -8.43 2.66
N ALA A 57 15.99 -8.74 3.69
CA ALA A 57 15.84 -8.19 5.05
C ALA A 57 16.07 -6.66 5.14
N HIS A 58 16.75 -6.06 4.16
CA HIS A 58 17.05 -4.64 4.12
C HIS A 58 16.15 -3.84 3.17
N LYS A 59 15.33 -4.52 2.37
CA LYS A 59 14.47 -3.83 1.40
C LYS A 59 13.42 -2.98 2.10
N VAL A 60 13.22 -1.78 1.56
CA VAL A 60 12.23 -0.81 2.07
C VAL A 60 10.81 -1.39 2.04
N ASN A 61 10.51 -2.22 1.04
CA ASN A 61 9.19 -2.83 0.89
C ASN A 61 8.89 -3.87 1.97
N ALA A 62 9.87 -4.68 2.40
CA ALA A 62 9.69 -5.64 3.50
C ALA A 62 9.29 -4.91 4.79
N LYS A 63 10.02 -3.84 5.14
CA LYS A 63 9.67 -2.99 6.29
C LYS A 63 8.28 -2.36 6.15
N ARG A 64 7.88 -1.95 4.95
CA ARG A 64 6.55 -1.39 4.75
C ARG A 64 5.46 -2.46 4.84
N ALA A 65 5.73 -3.67 4.37
CA ALA A 65 4.83 -4.81 4.49
C ALA A 65 4.61 -5.20 5.97
N GLU A 66 5.66 -5.24 6.79
CA GLU A 66 5.53 -5.44 8.25
C GLU A 66 4.58 -4.41 8.88
N GLN A 67 4.76 -3.12 8.56
CA GLN A 67 3.88 -2.05 9.03
C GLN A 67 2.43 -2.22 8.57
N ALA A 68 2.21 -2.76 7.38
CA ALA A 68 0.88 -3.08 6.91
C ALA A 68 0.28 -4.23 7.72
N LEU A 69 1.04 -5.31 7.96
CA LEU A 69 0.59 -6.48 8.71
C LEU A 69 0.27 -6.18 10.18
N GLU A 70 0.94 -5.18 10.79
CA GLU A 70 0.58 -4.67 12.13
C GLU A 70 -0.89 -4.22 12.23
N THR A 71 -1.47 -3.74 11.13
CA THR A 71 -2.89 -3.32 11.07
C THR A 71 -3.86 -4.48 10.95
N LYS A 72 -3.36 -5.72 10.84
CA LYS A 72 -4.12 -6.94 10.57
C LYS A 72 -5.13 -6.77 9.42
N PRO A 73 -4.70 -6.29 8.24
CA PRO A 73 -5.61 -5.97 7.16
C PRO A 73 -6.15 -7.26 6.54
N GLU A 74 -7.40 -7.23 6.08
CA GLU A 74 -7.88 -8.23 5.12
C GLU A 74 -7.31 -7.97 3.72
N THR A 75 -7.12 -6.69 3.38
CA THR A 75 -6.56 -6.23 2.11
C THR A 75 -5.77 -4.94 2.33
N ILE A 76 -4.61 -4.84 1.69
CA ILE A 76 -3.75 -3.68 1.55
C ILE A 76 -4.11 -3.01 0.22
N VAL A 77 -4.69 -1.83 0.30
CA VAL A 77 -5.18 -1.09 -0.87
C VAL A 77 -4.20 0.04 -1.21
N THR A 78 -3.96 0.29 -2.50
CA THR A 78 -3.17 1.42 -2.97
C THR A 78 -3.68 1.90 -4.33
N ALA A 79 -3.38 3.14 -4.71
CA ALA A 79 -3.74 3.71 -6.02
C ALA A 79 -2.49 3.87 -6.92
N CYS A 80 -1.51 2.99 -6.77
CA CYS A 80 -0.25 3.06 -7.50
C CYS A 80 0.25 1.65 -7.85
N PRO A 81 0.44 1.34 -9.15
CA PRO A 81 0.82 -0.01 -9.58
C PRO A 81 2.20 -0.42 -9.11
N TYR A 82 3.15 0.52 -8.99
CA TYR A 82 4.45 0.22 -8.42
C TYR A 82 4.36 -0.13 -6.94
N CYS A 83 3.45 0.50 -6.20
CA CYS A 83 3.25 0.15 -4.79
C CYS A 83 2.67 -1.25 -4.66
N LEU A 84 1.73 -1.66 -5.54
CA LEU A 84 1.18 -3.03 -5.56
C LEU A 84 2.30 -4.06 -5.67
N GLN A 85 3.12 -3.95 -6.72
CA GLN A 85 4.24 -4.86 -6.94
C GLN A 85 5.19 -4.90 -5.73
N MET A 86 5.55 -3.74 -5.18
CA MET A 86 6.43 -3.71 -4.03
C MET A 86 5.81 -4.33 -2.77
N PHE A 87 4.50 -4.19 -2.56
CA PHE A 87 3.82 -4.87 -1.46
C PHE A 87 3.79 -6.39 -1.68
N ASP A 88 3.49 -6.87 -2.89
CA ASP A 88 3.53 -8.31 -3.18
C ASP A 88 4.91 -8.91 -2.89
N ASP A 89 5.96 -8.24 -3.36
CA ASP A 89 7.34 -8.66 -3.11
C ASP A 89 7.72 -8.53 -1.63
N GLY A 90 7.22 -7.49 -0.96
CA GLY A 90 7.49 -7.21 0.45
C GLY A 90 6.83 -8.23 1.38
N LEU A 91 5.57 -8.60 1.09
CA LEU A 91 4.81 -9.62 1.82
C LEU A 91 5.49 -10.98 1.71
N LYS A 92 5.86 -11.39 0.49
CA LYS A 92 6.62 -12.63 0.27
C LYS A 92 7.95 -12.63 1.04
N ALA A 93 8.66 -11.50 1.06
CA ALA A 93 9.93 -11.37 1.78
C ALA A 93 9.79 -11.53 3.30
N VAL A 94 8.62 -11.21 3.87
CA VAL A 94 8.34 -11.36 5.31
C VAL A 94 7.58 -12.65 5.63
N GLY A 95 7.45 -13.55 4.66
CA GLY A 95 6.82 -14.87 4.82
C GLY A 95 5.29 -14.86 4.79
N GLU A 96 4.67 -13.78 4.28
CA GLU A 96 3.24 -13.73 4.03
C GLU A 96 2.94 -14.21 2.59
N GLU A 97 2.25 -15.33 2.47
CA GLU A 97 1.92 -15.97 1.18
C GLU A 97 0.52 -15.61 0.68
N ARG A 98 -0.33 -15.01 1.51
CA ARG A 98 -1.68 -14.61 1.10
C ARG A 98 -1.60 -13.48 0.09
N ASP A 99 -2.38 -13.60 -0.98
CA ASP A 99 -2.66 -12.48 -1.87
C ASP A 99 -3.63 -11.52 -1.19
N MET A 100 -3.09 -10.37 -0.77
CA MET A 100 -3.82 -9.39 0.04
C MET A 100 -3.65 -7.98 -0.51
N THR A 101 -3.09 -7.78 -1.71
CA THR A 101 -2.91 -6.45 -2.28
C THR A 101 -3.99 -6.18 -3.32
N GLN A 102 -4.48 -4.95 -3.39
CA GLN A 102 -5.50 -4.60 -4.36
C GLN A 102 -5.41 -3.14 -4.80
N ASP A 103 -5.65 -2.88 -6.09
CA ASP A 103 -5.79 -1.51 -6.58
C ASP A 103 -7.11 -0.88 -6.10
N LEU A 104 -7.05 0.40 -5.75
CA LEU A 104 -8.22 1.17 -5.31
C LEU A 104 -9.33 1.19 -6.36
N ALA A 105 -9.00 1.38 -7.64
CA ALA A 105 -10.00 1.43 -8.71
C ALA A 105 -10.66 0.07 -8.91
N GLU A 106 -9.91 -1.03 -8.81
CA GLU A 106 -10.48 -2.38 -8.84
C GLU A 106 -11.41 -2.64 -7.67
N MET A 107 -11.03 -2.20 -6.46
CA MET A 107 -11.86 -2.37 -5.28
C MET A 107 -13.18 -1.59 -5.40
N VAL A 108 -13.12 -0.35 -5.90
CA VAL A 108 -14.31 0.47 -6.18
C VAL A 108 -15.16 -0.16 -7.28
N ALA A 109 -14.56 -0.62 -8.38
CA ALA A 109 -15.28 -1.26 -9.48
C ALA A 109 -16.05 -2.50 -9.00
N LYS A 110 -15.42 -3.39 -8.23
CA LYS A 110 -16.08 -4.58 -7.66
C LYS A 110 -17.29 -4.24 -6.79
N ALA A 111 -17.30 -3.09 -6.13
CA ALA A 111 -18.42 -2.66 -5.29
C ALA A 111 -19.60 -2.10 -6.10
N LEU A 112 -19.41 -1.77 -7.38
CA LEU A 112 -20.45 -1.21 -8.25
C LEU A 112 -21.24 -2.27 -9.04
N GLY A 113 -20.80 -3.53 -9.04
CA GLY A 113 -21.39 -4.63 -9.82
C GLY A 113 -20.80 -4.76 -11.22
#